data_AF-A0A3N7C0C3-F1
#
_entry.id   AF-A0A3N7C0C3-F1
#
_cell.length_a   1.000
_cell.length_b   1.000
_cell.length_c   1.000
_cell.angle_alpha   90.00
_cell.angle_beta   90.00
_cell.angle_gamma   90.00
#
_symmetry.space_group_name_H-M   'P 1'
#
loop_
_entity.id
_entity.type
_entity.pdbx_description
1 polymer ?
#
loop_
_entity_poly.entity_id
_entity_poly.type
_entity_poly.pdbx_seq_one_letter_code
_entity_poly.pdbx_strand_id
1 'polypeptide(L)'
;MADDRPQRPAGRGAGARHAQQPRCRGPGQPGAADPNRAGALSPVLTVGRLLIQLVFDWPAEMLGSRPFSGVDCMNFSQGLFLRLASVAVVALILCSCPAQAAPDAAAKTAAAASAPNYPLFGAKPLRVERASAKVVGVYTPMWESVSQVDRLQGDSVTHLLYAFLRPCGPGALSQDAARCAGKKDFELTTGPVEKTFDAAFTRLKARAPHVKVLASVGGWGGSDPFFHMAGDPLKREVFVASSLQFLRDHPGFDGIDIDWEHPGNNGAANGVQLGSVEDGKHYALLLQELRQGLTRLTAETGRPYQLSIAVNTGSPVVDRIDFKAAAPVLDHVFMMTYDFYGGWSEGVGHHAALRSTTPEADDSLERSVRNLERAGVPRAKMVAGVAMYGRGFAGVNKAQTGAAKTGPFPGADGSLAYRSISRDYLGPQGRGLRGFQARLDPVTQAWFLFNPKLKLYLGYEDPRAVIAKGRYAQEQGLGGVFAWELSQDNGDLLNAMNYGVGNLLLP
;
A
#
# COMPACT_ATOMS: atom_id res chain seq x y z
N MET A 1 34.56 -48.11 -13.84
CA MET A 1 34.10 -49.40 -14.41
C MET A 1 32.62 -49.53 -14.09
N ALA A 2 31.67 -49.68 -15.00
CA ALA A 2 31.64 -49.62 -16.45
C ALA A 2 30.20 -49.21 -16.84
N ASP A 3 30.09 -48.56 -17.98
CA ASP A 3 28.86 -48.18 -18.69
C ASP A 3 28.16 -49.42 -19.28
N ASP A 4 26.84 -49.39 -19.46
CA ASP A 4 26.16 -49.92 -20.66
C ASP A 4 24.62 -49.83 -20.60
N ARG A 5 24.06 -49.13 -21.60
CA ARG A 5 22.70 -49.38 -22.16
C ARG A 5 22.78 -50.54 -23.17
N PRO A 6 21.67 -51.13 -23.70
CA PRO A 6 20.96 -50.52 -24.85
C PRO A 6 19.46 -50.88 -25.08
N GLN A 7 18.77 -49.93 -25.74
CA GLN A 7 17.83 -50.03 -26.89
C GLN A 7 16.54 -50.91 -26.94
N ARG A 8 15.50 -50.25 -27.54
CA ARG A 8 14.17 -50.61 -28.13
C ARG A 8 14.21 -51.79 -29.16
N PRO A 9 13.09 -52.34 -29.77
CA PRO A 9 11.88 -51.62 -30.29
C PRO A 9 10.51 -52.34 -30.52
N ALA A 10 9.54 -51.51 -30.98
CA ALA A 10 8.44 -51.73 -31.94
C ALA A 10 7.12 -52.46 -31.56
N GLY A 11 5.98 -51.80 -31.87
CA GLY A 11 4.64 -52.39 -31.99
C GLY A 11 3.60 -51.38 -32.52
N ARG A 12 2.96 -51.71 -33.65
CA ARG A 12 2.06 -50.89 -34.49
C ARG A 12 0.61 -50.81 -33.96
N GLY A 13 -0.17 -49.83 -34.43
CA GLY A 13 -1.64 -49.91 -34.42
C GLY A 13 -2.34 -48.60 -34.83
N ALA A 14 -3.04 -48.62 -35.96
CA ALA A 14 -3.59 -47.48 -36.67
C ALA A 14 -5.13 -47.39 -36.59
N GLY A 15 -5.64 -46.19 -36.90
CA GLY A 15 -6.96 -45.93 -37.48
C GLY A 15 -8.08 -45.62 -36.47
N ALA A 16 -9.05 -44.75 -36.73
CA ALA A 16 -9.30 -43.73 -37.74
C ALA A 16 -10.59 -43.00 -37.31
N ARG A 17 -10.73 -41.75 -37.74
CA ARG A 17 -11.82 -40.81 -37.43
C ARG A 17 -13.14 -41.16 -38.13
N HIS A 18 -14.26 -40.71 -37.57
CA HIS A 18 -15.34 -40.15 -38.39
C HIS A 18 -15.97 -38.92 -37.71
N ALA A 19 -15.97 -37.82 -38.46
CA ALA A 19 -16.71 -36.59 -38.22
C ALA A 19 -17.94 -36.56 -39.13
N GLN A 20 -19.02 -35.91 -38.69
CA GLN A 20 -20.00 -35.27 -39.58
C GLN A 20 -20.88 -34.25 -38.81
N GLN A 21 -20.86 -33.00 -39.28
CA GLN A 21 -21.89 -31.94 -39.15
C GLN A 21 -22.47 -31.72 -40.57
N PRO A 22 -23.42 -30.79 -40.87
CA PRO A 22 -24.52 -30.13 -40.11
C PRO A 22 -25.87 -30.21 -40.91
N ARG A 23 -26.98 -29.56 -40.45
CA ARG A 23 -28.05 -29.03 -41.33
C ARG A 23 -28.99 -28.02 -40.63
N CYS A 24 -29.45 -27.02 -41.39
CA CYS A 24 -30.35 -25.91 -41.02
C CYS A 24 -31.76 -26.03 -41.67
N ARG A 25 -32.81 -25.48 -41.01
CA ARG A 25 -33.96 -24.63 -41.51
C ARG A 25 -35.23 -24.80 -40.62
N GLY A 26 -35.89 -23.68 -40.26
CA GLY A 26 -37.22 -23.60 -39.59
C GLY A 26 -38.40 -23.77 -40.56
N PRO A 27 -39.63 -23.19 -40.38
CA PRO A 27 -40.27 -22.47 -39.26
C PRO A 27 -41.65 -23.08 -38.83
N GLY A 28 -42.35 -22.52 -37.82
CA GLY A 28 -43.79 -22.79 -37.58
C GLY A 28 -44.36 -22.44 -36.19
N GLN A 29 -45.05 -21.30 -36.07
CA GLN A 29 -46.18 -21.03 -35.12
C GLN A 29 -47.52 -21.42 -35.82
N PRO A 30 -48.78 -21.25 -35.29
CA PRO A 30 -49.29 -20.53 -34.09
C PRO A 30 -50.50 -21.16 -33.32
N GLY A 31 -50.97 -20.49 -32.26
CA GLY A 31 -52.32 -20.58 -31.66
C GLY A 31 -52.29 -20.70 -30.12
N ALA A 32 -52.93 -19.88 -29.27
CA ALA A 32 -54.07 -18.98 -29.46
C ALA A 32 -54.08 -17.79 -28.46
N ALA A 33 -54.56 -16.65 -28.98
CA ALA A 33 -55.34 -15.51 -28.44
C ALA A 33 -55.38 -15.13 -26.93
N ASP A 34 -54.86 -13.92 -26.64
CA ASP A 34 -55.52 -12.66 -26.16
C ASP A 34 -57.04 -12.72 -25.77
N PRO A 35 -57.62 -11.88 -24.87
CA PRO A 35 -57.30 -10.45 -24.69
C PRO A 35 -57.38 -9.83 -23.28
N ASN A 36 -56.47 -8.88 -23.01
CA ASN A 36 -56.85 -7.57 -22.45
C ASN A 36 -55.69 -6.58 -22.61
N ARG A 37 -55.69 -5.93 -23.77
CA ARG A 37 -54.92 -4.73 -24.09
C ARG A 37 -55.86 -3.52 -24.07
N ALA A 38 -55.53 -2.54 -23.24
CA ALA A 38 -55.75 -1.12 -23.51
C ALA A 38 -54.63 -0.40 -22.72
N GLY A 39 -53.76 0.41 -23.28
CA GLY A 39 -53.90 1.24 -24.46
C GLY A 39 -53.86 2.70 -24.03
N ALA A 40 -52.63 3.23 -23.93
CA ALA A 40 -52.18 4.62 -24.05
C ALA A 40 -53.01 5.76 -23.42
N LEU A 41 -52.32 6.67 -22.72
CA LEU A 41 -52.19 8.09 -23.10
C LEU A 41 -51.24 8.81 -22.14
N SER A 42 -50.17 9.40 -22.69
CA SER A 42 -49.41 10.47 -22.04
C SER A 42 -50.28 11.71 -21.87
N PRO A 43 -50.02 12.52 -20.84
CA PRO A 43 -50.06 13.96 -21.01
C PRO A 43 -48.69 14.58 -20.74
N VAL A 44 -48.32 15.43 -21.70
CA VAL A 44 -47.34 16.50 -21.57
C VAL A 44 -47.66 17.33 -20.32
N LEU A 45 -46.70 17.46 -19.40
CA LEU A 45 -46.74 18.45 -18.33
C LEU A 45 -45.58 19.43 -18.53
N THR A 46 -45.95 20.66 -18.89
CA THR A 46 -45.10 21.84 -18.85
C THR A 46 -45.50 22.67 -17.63
N VAL A 47 -44.53 23.41 -17.09
CA VAL A 47 -44.61 24.44 -16.01
C VAL A 47 -44.47 23.84 -14.59
N GLY A 48 -43.58 24.30 -13.71
CA GLY A 48 -42.80 25.53 -13.71
C GLY A 48 -41.56 25.48 -12.82
N ARG A 49 -40.62 26.38 -13.13
CA ARG A 49 -39.45 26.72 -12.31
C ARG A 49 -39.92 27.31 -10.98
N LEU A 50 -39.57 26.67 -9.88
CA LEU A 50 -39.64 27.27 -8.55
C LEU A 50 -38.35 28.08 -8.33
N LEU A 51 -38.42 29.39 -8.56
CA LEU A 51 -37.43 30.36 -8.12
C LEU A 51 -37.78 30.72 -6.67
N ILE A 52 -36.98 30.23 -5.72
CA ILE A 52 -37.03 30.70 -4.33
C ILE A 52 -36.22 31.99 -4.26
N GLN A 53 -36.92 33.13 -4.25
CA GLN A 53 -36.38 34.41 -3.80
C GLN A 53 -36.44 34.43 -2.27
N LEU A 54 -35.28 34.42 -1.62
CA LEU A 54 -35.17 34.80 -0.21
C LEU A 54 -35.08 36.33 -0.16
N VAL A 55 -36.17 36.97 0.27
CA VAL A 55 -36.22 38.36 0.69
C VAL A 55 -35.96 38.38 2.20
N PHE A 56 -34.91 39.06 2.64
CA PHE A 56 -34.71 39.43 4.04
C PHE A 56 -35.04 40.92 4.17
N ASP A 57 -36.18 41.22 4.79
CA ASP A 57 -36.51 42.54 5.31
C ASP A 57 -35.93 42.69 6.72
N TRP A 58 -35.22 43.79 6.96
CA TRP A 58 -34.79 44.22 8.30
C TRP A 58 -35.25 45.66 8.51
N PRO A 59 -35.94 46.00 9.61
CA PRO A 59 -36.29 47.38 9.89
C PRO A 59 -35.10 48.13 10.51
N ALA A 60 -34.89 49.37 10.06
CA ALA A 60 -33.94 50.33 10.60
C ALA A 60 -34.68 51.47 11.34
N GLU A 61 -34.07 51.96 12.43
CA GLU A 61 -34.13 53.30 13.08
C GLU A 61 -33.93 53.15 14.61
N MET A 62 -33.13 53.91 15.38
CA MET A 62 -32.56 55.26 15.26
C MET A 62 -31.37 55.52 16.25
N LEU A 63 -30.46 56.44 15.85
CA LEU A 63 -29.64 57.43 16.62
C LEU A 63 -28.53 56.93 17.60
N GLY A 64 -27.28 57.42 17.60
CA GLY A 64 -26.66 58.54 16.88
C GLY A 64 -25.16 58.75 17.18
N SER A 65 -24.61 59.80 16.54
CA SER A 65 -23.30 60.48 16.70
C SER A 65 -21.98 59.85 16.21
N ARG A 66 -21.51 60.43 15.09
CA ARG A 66 -20.16 60.52 14.46
C ARG A 66 -19.18 61.40 15.30
N PRO A 67 -17.86 61.60 14.99
CA PRO A 67 -17.26 61.60 13.63
C PRO A 67 -15.78 61.14 13.39
N PHE A 68 -15.56 60.76 12.10
CA PHE A 68 -14.49 61.07 11.10
C PHE A 68 -12.97 60.89 11.33
N SER A 69 -12.34 60.12 10.42
CA SER A 69 -11.52 60.55 9.23
C SER A 69 -11.00 59.28 8.51
N GLY A 70 -11.24 58.96 7.22
CA GLY A 70 -10.82 59.62 5.96
C GLY A 70 -9.33 59.32 5.65
N VAL A 71 -8.83 58.86 4.49
CA VAL A 71 -9.27 58.85 3.08
C VAL A 71 -8.44 57.81 2.26
N ASP A 72 -9.00 57.41 1.13
CA ASP A 72 -8.66 56.43 0.10
C ASP A 72 -7.47 56.69 -0.89
N CYS A 73 -7.15 55.62 -1.65
CA CYS A 73 -7.09 55.52 -3.14
C CYS A 73 -5.77 55.63 -3.97
N MET A 74 -5.50 54.50 -4.68
CA MET A 74 -5.28 54.31 -6.15
C MET A 74 -4.10 54.97 -6.90
N ASN A 75 -3.30 54.17 -7.64
CA ASN A 75 -3.40 53.88 -9.10
C ASN A 75 -2.07 53.53 -9.84
N PHE A 76 -2.14 52.45 -10.66
CA PHE A 76 -1.66 52.21 -12.04
C PHE A 76 -0.35 52.81 -12.61
N SER A 77 0.51 51.98 -13.23
CA SER A 77 0.64 51.78 -14.71
C SER A 77 1.93 51.07 -15.17
N GLN A 78 1.90 50.57 -16.40
CA GLN A 78 2.82 49.64 -17.10
C GLN A 78 3.93 50.36 -17.93
N GLY A 79 4.95 49.61 -18.40
CA GLY A 79 5.53 49.81 -19.75
C GLY A 79 7.06 49.82 -19.98
N LEU A 80 7.63 48.65 -20.33
CA LEU A 80 8.36 48.28 -21.57
C LEU A 80 9.63 49.04 -22.15
N PHE A 81 10.70 48.24 -22.36
CA PHE A 81 11.83 48.22 -23.36
C PHE A 81 12.63 49.48 -23.81
N LEU A 82 13.98 49.43 -23.75
CA LEU A 82 14.91 49.20 -24.91
C LEU A 82 16.42 49.16 -24.48
N ARG A 83 17.26 48.54 -25.33
CA ARG A 83 18.71 48.22 -25.20
C ARG A 83 19.66 49.31 -25.76
N LEU A 84 20.93 49.33 -25.30
CA LEU A 84 22.23 49.21 -26.05
C LEU A 84 23.40 49.73 -25.15
N ALA A 85 24.38 48.89 -24.77
CA ALA A 85 25.75 48.74 -25.34
C ALA A 85 26.63 50.01 -25.14
N SER A 86 27.84 50.05 -24.57
CA SER A 86 28.98 49.10 -24.48
C SER A 86 30.04 49.61 -23.48
N VAL A 87 31.09 48.79 -23.30
CA VAL A 87 32.50 49.09 -22.91
C VAL A 87 32.91 48.60 -21.53
N ALA A 88 33.74 47.56 -21.55
CA ALA A 88 34.50 47.02 -20.44
C ALA A 88 35.78 47.83 -20.21
N VAL A 89 36.06 48.17 -18.95
CA VAL A 89 37.41 48.40 -18.45
C VAL A 89 37.52 47.70 -17.10
N VAL A 90 38.40 46.70 -17.03
CA VAL A 90 38.78 46.00 -15.81
C VAL A 90 39.84 46.85 -15.12
N ALA A 91 39.56 47.28 -13.89
CA ALA A 91 40.56 47.77 -12.96
C ALA A 91 40.26 47.20 -11.56
N LEU A 92 41.13 46.28 -11.14
CA LEU A 92 41.17 45.69 -9.80
C LEU A 92 41.81 46.71 -8.85
N ILE A 93 41.05 47.23 -7.88
CA ILE A 93 41.61 47.83 -6.66
C ILE A 93 40.75 47.40 -5.47
N LEU A 94 41.41 46.75 -4.51
CA LEU A 94 40.91 46.34 -3.20
C LEU A 94 40.67 47.57 -2.32
N CYS A 95 39.48 47.68 -1.72
CA CYS A 95 39.32 48.24 -0.36
C CYS A 95 37.96 47.92 0.25
N SER A 96 38.02 47.66 1.54
CA SER A 96 37.03 47.16 2.48
C SER A 96 36.02 48.22 2.94
N CYS A 97 34.73 47.88 3.04
CA CYS A 97 33.79 48.22 4.14
C CYS A 97 32.34 47.71 3.86
N PRO A 98 31.43 47.71 4.85
CA PRO A 98 30.76 46.52 5.39
C PRO A 98 29.42 46.20 4.72
N ALA A 99 29.11 44.91 4.60
CA ALA A 99 27.79 44.45 4.16
C ALA A 99 26.82 44.43 5.35
N GLN A 100 25.77 45.23 5.20
CA GLN A 100 24.55 45.27 5.99
C GLN A 100 23.88 43.89 6.01
N ALA A 101 23.45 43.47 7.21
CA ALA A 101 22.73 42.24 7.45
C ALA A 101 21.42 42.19 6.64
N ALA A 102 21.26 41.13 5.86
CA ALA A 102 19.97 40.61 5.40
C ALA A 102 19.69 39.30 6.18
N PRO A 103 18.43 38.98 6.50
CA PRO A 103 18.13 37.95 7.49
C PRO A 103 18.42 36.55 6.94
N ASP A 104 19.35 35.85 7.60
CA ASP A 104 19.58 34.42 7.46
C ASP A 104 18.32 33.63 7.86
N ALA A 105 17.48 33.32 6.88
CA ALA A 105 16.43 32.32 6.99
C ALA A 105 16.78 31.09 6.14
N ALA A 106 18.00 30.58 6.27
CA ALA A 106 18.40 29.32 5.65
C ALA A 106 19.61 28.66 6.35
N ALA A 107 19.63 28.64 7.68
CA ALA A 107 20.63 27.89 8.44
C ALA A 107 20.09 27.45 9.81
N LYS A 108 19.02 26.66 9.83
CA LYS A 108 18.71 25.81 10.98
C LYS A 108 19.23 24.41 10.70
N THR A 109 20.49 24.22 11.07
CA THR A 109 21.05 23.00 11.68
C THR A 109 20.38 21.69 11.27
N ALA A 110 21.04 20.94 10.38
CA ALA A 110 20.99 19.48 10.45
C ALA A 110 21.59 19.06 11.80
N ALA A 111 20.76 19.04 12.84
CA ALA A 111 21.14 18.47 14.11
C ALA A 111 21.51 17.01 13.85
N ALA A 112 22.74 16.62 14.19
CA ALA A 112 23.13 15.23 14.26
C ALA A 112 22.07 14.52 15.12
N ALA A 113 21.28 13.66 14.50
CA ALA A 113 20.11 13.08 15.15
C ALA A 113 20.59 12.36 16.42
N SER A 114 20.18 12.87 17.59
CA SER A 114 20.56 12.29 18.87
C SER A 114 20.19 10.82 18.90
N ALA A 115 21.04 10.01 19.54
CA ALA A 115 20.73 8.60 19.76
C ALA A 115 19.33 8.49 20.41
N PRO A 116 18.54 7.48 20.03
CA PRO A 116 17.21 7.32 20.61
C PRO A 116 17.28 7.20 22.12
N ASN A 117 16.43 7.93 22.84
CA ASN A 117 16.37 7.93 24.31
C ASN A 117 15.55 6.74 24.86
N TYR A 118 15.55 5.61 24.14
CA TYR A 118 14.83 4.39 24.50
C TYR A 118 15.63 3.16 24.06
N PRO A 119 15.47 2.00 24.71
CA PRO A 119 16.15 0.79 24.29
C PRO A 119 15.65 0.32 22.92
N LEU A 120 16.55 0.14 21.96
CA LEU A 120 16.19 -0.32 20.61
C LEU A 120 15.81 -1.80 20.54
N PHE A 121 16.27 -2.63 21.47
CA PHE A 121 16.09 -4.09 21.45
C PHE A 121 15.51 -4.58 22.76
N GLY A 122 14.67 -5.62 22.65
CA GLY A 122 13.96 -6.20 23.80
C GLY A 122 12.84 -5.29 24.32
N ALA A 123 12.52 -4.23 23.58
CA ALA A 123 11.48 -3.29 23.91
C ALA A 123 10.12 -3.90 23.64
N LYS A 124 9.26 -3.78 24.65
CA LYS A 124 7.81 -3.97 24.52
C LYS A 124 7.23 -2.73 23.81
N PRO A 125 5.97 -2.76 23.37
CA PRO A 125 5.31 -1.56 22.85
C PRO A 125 5.42 -0.39 23.86
N LEU A 126 5.97 0.75 23.42
CA LEU A 126 6.11 1.95 24.23
C LEU A 126 4.96 2.92 24.00
N ARG A 127 4.79 3.86 24.94
CA ARG A 127 3.88 4.99 24.76
C ARG A 127 4.43 5.94 23.72
N VAL A 128 3.54 6.42 22.86
CA VAL A 128 3.88 7.30 21.75
C VAL A 128 3.14 8.62 21.91
N GLU A 129 3.85 9.72 21.76
CA GLU A 129 3.25 11.03 21.51
C GLU A 129 3.45 11.38 20.04
N ARG A 130 2.33 11.63 19.35
CA ARG A 130 2.32 11.90 17.91
C ARG A 130 2.75 13.34 17.62
N ALA A 131 4.03 13.54 17.36
CA ALA A 131 4.60 14.80 16.89
C ALA A 131 4.68 14.90 15.34
N SER A 132 4.39 13.80 14.64
CA SER A 132 4.44 13.71 13.17
C SER A 132 3.07 13.47 12.56
N ALA A 133 2.82 14.10 11.41
CA ALA A 133 1.63 13.85 10.58
C ALA A 133 1.77 12.63 9.66
N LYS A 134 2.94 11.96 9.64
CA LYS A 134 3.20 10.83 8.76
C LYS A 134 2.33 9.62 9.13
N VAL A 135 2.07 8.78 8.13
CA VAL A 135 1.43 7.48 8.32
C VAL A 135 2.36 6.54 9.10
N VAL A 136 1.79 5.85 10.09
CA VAL A 136 2.38 4.66 10.74
C VAL A 136 1.32 3.58 10.64
N GLY A 137 1.42 2.75 9.60
CA GLY A 137 0.47 1.69 9.28
C GLY A 137 0.93 0.31 9.74
N VAL A 138 0.02 -0.59 10.10
CA VAL A 138 0.36 -2.02 10.28
C VAL A 138 -0.77 -2.91 9.80
N TYR A 139 -0.41 -4.05 9.21
CA TYR A 139 -1.36 -5.13 8.91
C TYR A 139 -1.73 -5.91 10.16
N THR A 140 -3.03 -6.22 10.30
CA THR A 140 -3.60 -7.09 11.34
C THR A 140 -4.40 -8.20 10.67
N PRO A 141 -3.82 -9.40 10.52
CA PRO A 141 -4.52 -10.48 9.84
C PRO A 141 -5.71 -11.06 10.61
N MET A 142 -6.66 -11.61 9.88
CA MET A 142 -7.91 -12.19 10.36
C MET A 142 -7.68 -13.54 11.06
N TRP A 143 -6.54 -14.17 10.77
CA TRP A 143 -6.10 -15.39 11.47
C TRP A 143 -5.43 -15.09 12.82
N GLU A 144 -5.18 -13.82 13.12
CA GLU A 144 -4.63 -13.40 14.40
C GLU A 144 -5.74 -13.09 15.42
N SER A 145 -5.38 -13.09 16.70
CA SER A 145 -6.29 -12.75 17.77
C SER A 145 -6.57 -11.24 17.81
N VAL A 146 -7.85 -10.85 17.93
CA VAL A 146 -8.26 -9.45 18.19
C VAL A 146 -7.61 -8.84 19.43
N SER A 147 -7.09 -9.66 20.34
CA SER A 147 -6.33 -9.18 21.50
C SER A 147 -5.09 -8.36 21.12
N GLN A 148 -4.55 -8.51 19.91
CA GLN A 148 -3.49 -7.64 19.40
C GLN A 148 -3.99 -6.20 19.19
N VAL A 149 -5.20 -6.04 18.65
CA VAL A 149 -5.86 -4.74 18.49
C VAL A 149 -6.24 -4.16 19.86
N ASP A 150 -6.74 -4.98 20.78
CA ASP A 150 -7.12 -4.50 22.13
C ASP A 150 -5.91 -4.04 22.95
N ARG A 151 -4.75 -4.68 22.80
CA ARG A 151 -3.50 -4.28 23.47
C ARG A 151 -2.74 -3.16 22.76
N LEU A 152 -3.10 -2.83 21.53
CA LEU A 152 -2.41 -1.81 20.76
C LEU A 152 -2.59 -0.43 21.42
N GLN A 153 -1.46 0.26 21.59
CA GLN A 153 -1.46 1.64 22.04
C GLN A 153 -1.91 2.51 20.87
N GLY A 154 -3.04 3.20 21.01
CA GLY A 154 -3.68 3.84 19.86
C GLY A 154 -2.79 4.86 19.16
N ASP A 155 -2.02 5.66 19.92
CA ASP A 155 -1.10 6.66 19.38
C ASP A 155 0.12 6.06 18.65
N SER A 156 0.39 4.76 18.78
CA SER A 156 1.50 4.10 18.08
C SER A 156 1.19 3.77 16.62
N VAL A 157 -0.04 4.00 16.16
CA VAL A 157 -0.46 3.78 14.77
C VAL A 157 -1.35 4.91 14.29
N THR A 158 -1.35 5.15 13.00
CA THR A 158 -2.38 5.99 12.35
C THR A 158 -3.30 5.17 11.47
N HIS A 159 -2.83 4.02 10.96
CA HIS A 159 -3.60 3.13 10.10
C HIS A 159 -3.47 1.68 10.55
N LEU A 160 -4.59 0.95 10.57
CA LEU A 160 -4.62 -0.51 10.59
C LEU A 160 -5.16 -1.02 9.27
N LEU A 161 -4.51 -2.04 8.71
CA LEU A 161 -4.98 -2.74 7.52
C LEU A 161 -5.43 -4.14 7.94
N TYR A 162 -6.73 -4.39 7.90
CA TYR A 162 -7.29 -5.69 8.21
C TYR A 162 -7.07 -6.63 7.02
N ALA A 163 -6.21 -7.62 7.17
CA ALA A 163 -5.91 -8.63 6.15
C ALA A 163 -6.66 -9.93 6.48
N PHE A 164 -7.22 -10.69 5.57
CA PHE A 164 -7.70 -10.24 4.28
C PHE A 164 -9.18 -10.56 4.20
N LEU A 165 -9.92 -9.61 3.65
CA LEU A 165 -11.13 -9.95 2.92
C LEU A 165 -10.72 -10.49 1.54
N ARG A 166 -11.55 -11.36 0.98
CA ARG A 166 -11.32 -11.93 -0.36
C ARG A 166 -12.62 -11.93 -1.16
N PRO A 167 -12.60 -11.71 -2.49
CA PRO A 167 -13.79 -11.84 -3.31
C PRO A 167 -14.19 -13.31 -3.50
N CYS A 168 -15.49 -13.58 -3.56
CA CYS A 168 -16.05 -14.87 -3.94
C CYS A 168 -15.99 -15.10 -5.46
N GLY A 169 -16.24 -16.33 -5.91
CA GLY A 169 -16.37 -16.69 -7.32
C GLY A 169 -15.11 -17.29 -7.96
N PRO A 170 -14.96 -17.22 -9.30
CA PRO A 170 -13.81 -17.78 -10.00
C PRO A 170 -12.48 -17.29 -9.44
N GLY A 171 -11.56 -18.22 -9.18
CA GLY A 171 -10.26 -17.94 -8.56
C GLY A 171 -10.29 -17.85 -7.02
N ALA A 172 -11.47 -17.91 -6.38
CA ALA A 172 -11.54 -17.92 -4.92
C ALA A 172 -10.88 -19.17 -4.34
N LEU A 173 -10.20 -19.01 -3.20
CA LEU A 173 -9.55 -20.10 -2.51
C LEU A 173 -10.59 -21.07 -1.94
N SER A 174 -10.31 -22.36 -1.99
CA SER A 174 -11.24 -23.40 -1.53
C SER A 174 -11.62 -23.24 -0.04
N GLN A 175 -10.70 -22.72 0.78
CA GLN A 175 -10.95 -22.42 2.19
C GLN A 175 -11.99 -21.32 2.43
N ASP A 176 -12.32 -20.52 1.43
CA ASP A 176 -13.37 -19.49 1.51
C ASP A 176 -14.75 -19.98 1.08
N ALA A 177 -14.89 -21.22 0.58
CA ALA A 177 -16.16 -21.72 0.04
C ALA A 177 -17.33 -21.56 1.01
N ALA A 178 -17.13 -21.86 2.31
CA ALA A 178 -18.15 -21.68 3.33
C ALA A 178 -18.53 -20.20 3.55
N ARG A 179 -17.57 -19.29 3.41
CA ARG A 179 -17.79 -17.83 3.54
C ARG A 179 -18.44 -17.22 2.30
N CYS A 180 -18.42 -17.95 1.19
CA CYS A 180 -19.05 -17.61 -0.08
C CYS A 180 -20.43 -18.25 -0.29
N ALA A 181 -20.87 -19.12 0.61
CA ALA A 181 -22.17 -19.76 0.50
C ALA A 181 -23.31 -18.71 0.46
N GLY A 182 -24.12 -18.77 -0.60
CA GLY A 182 -25.25 -17.84 -0.81
C GLY A 182 -24.86 -16.44 -1.30
N LYS A 183 -23.57 -16.18 -1.54
CA LYS A 183 -23.07 -14.93 -2.13
C LYS A 183 -22.98 -15.05 -3.65
N LYS A 184 -23.09 -13.91 -4.32
CA LYS A 184 -22.80 -13.82 -5.76
C LYS A 184 -21.29 -13.83 -5.99
N ASP A 185 -20.88 -14.26 -7.18
CA ASP A 185 -19.50 -14.11 -7.61
C ASP A 185 -19.07 -12.64 -7.48
N PHE A 186 -17.85 -12.44 -6.98
CA PHE A 186 -17.20 -11.16 -6.72
C PHE A 186 -17.76 -10.33 -5.55
N GLU A 187 -18.71 -10.84 -4.77
CA GLU A 187 -18.99 -10.25 -3.46
C GLU A 187 -17.86 -10.54 -2.46
N LEU A 188 -17.62 -9.63 -1.52
CA LEU A 188 -16.67 -9.87 -0.43
C LEU A 188 -17.10 -11.03 0.48
N THR A 189 -16.14 -11.85 0.85
CA THR A 189 -16.25 -12.79 1.98
C THR A 189 -16.54 -12.01 3.26
N THR A 190 -17.57 -12.41 4.00
CA THR A 190 -17.93 -11.79 5.29
C THR A 190 -18.37 -12.87 6.26
N GLY A 191 -18.07 -12.73 7.54
CA GLY A 191 -18.48 -13.68 8.56
C GLY A 191 -18.34 -13.17 10.00
N PRO A 192 -18.42 -14.07 10.99
CA PRO A 192 -18.31 -13.70 12.40
C PRO A 192 -16.97 -13.07 12.80
N VAL A 193 -15.90 -13.38 12.08
CA VAL A 193 -14.56 -12.82 12.33
C VAL A 193 -14.55 -11.32 12.10
N GLU A 194 -15.11 -10.85 10.98
CA GLU A 194 -15.19 -9.41 10.67
C GLU A 194 -15.97 -8.64 11.73
N LYS A 195 -17.08 -9.20 12.26
CA LYS A 195 -17.84 -8.59 13.37
C LYS A 195 -17.01 -8.50 14.66
N THR A 196 -16.21 -9.51 14.94
CA THR A 196 -15.35 -9.55 16.14
C THR A 196 -14.26 -8.49 16.05
N PHE A 197 -13.62 -8.37 14.88
CA PHE A 197 -12.62 -7.33 14.60
C PHE A 197 -13.24 -5.93 14.57
N ASP A 198 -14.42 -5.76 13.95
CA ASP A 198 -15.16 -4.50 13.92
C ASP A 198 -15.42 -3.94 15.34
N ALA A 199 -15.83 -4.81 16.26
CA ALA A 199 -16.00 -4.44 17.66
C ALA A 199 -14.66 -4.03 18.32
N ALA A 200 -13.56 -4.72 18.00
CA ALA A 200 -12.22 -4.36 18.50
C ALA A 200 -11.73 -3.01 17.94
N PHE A 201 -11.96 -2.76 16.65
CA PHE A 201 -11.65 -1.48 16.01
C PHE A 201 -12.49 -0.33 16.59
N THR A 202 -13.76 -0.57 16.87
CA THR A 202 -14.63 0.40 17.55
C THR A 202 -14.09 0.74 18.95
N ARG A 203 -13.66 -0.26 19.73
CA ARG A 203 -12.99 -0.02 21.04
C ARG A 203 -11.66 0.72 20.90
N LEU A 204 -10.87 0.43 19.85
CA LEU A 204 -9.64 1.17 19.56
C LEU A 204 -9.92 2.64 19.25
N LYS A 205 -10.90 2.91 18.40
CA LYS A 205 -11.27 4.28 18.03
C LYS A 205 -11.87 5.07 19.18
N ALA A 206 -12.57 4.41 20.11
CA ALA A 206 -13.07 5.06 21.32
C ALA A 206 -11.92 5.68 22.18
N ARG A 207 -10.73 5.04 22.17
CA ARG A 207 -9.54 5.56 22.86
C ARG A 207 -8.56 6.32 21.96
N ALA A 208 -8.65 6.14 20.65
CA ALA A 208 -7.78 6.77 19.65
C ALA A 208 -8.56 7.07 18.36
N PRO A 209 -9.42 8.11 18.35
CA PRO A 209 -10.35 8.39 17.26
C PRO A 209 -9.69 8.80 15.93
N HIS A 210 -8.39 9.11 15.97
CA HIS A 210 -7.61 9.45 14.80
C HIS A 210 -7.20 8.22 13.96
N VAL A 211 -7.24 7.01 14.54
CA VAL A 211 -6.82 5.77 13.85
C VAL A 211 -7.81 5.45 12.73
N LYS A 212 -7.27 5.20 11.53
CA LYS A 212 -8.01 4.72 10.37
C LYS A 212 -7.89 3.22 10.22
N VAL A 213 -8.98 2.54 9.92
CA VAL A 213 -8.96 1.08 9.68
C VAL A 213 -9.44 0.78 8.27
N LEU A 214 -8.59 0.17 7.46
CA LEU A 214 -8.88 -0.17 6.07
C LEU A 214 -9.08 -1.68 5.94
N ALA A 215 -10.14 -2.09 5.24
CA ALA A 215 -10.37 -3.49 4.93
C ALA A 215 -9.53 -3.84 3.70
N SER A 216 -8.46 -4.62 3.89
CA SER A 216 -7.58 -5.04 2.81
C SER A 216 -8.15 -6.26 2.10
N VAL A 217 -8.30 -6.16 0.78
CA VAL A 217 -8.91 -7.17 -0.07
C VAL A 217 -7.86 -7.76 -1.01
N GLY A 218 -7.65 -9.07 -0.91
CA GLY A 218 -6.73 -9.81 -1.77
C GLY A 218 -5.62 -10.52 -1.00
N GLY A 219 -4.39 -10.06 -1.20
CA GLY A 219 -3.15 -10.65 -0.72
C GLY A 219 -2.65 -11.81 -1.58
N TRP A 220 -1.43 -12.26 -1.31
CA TRP A 220 -0.80 -13.39 -1.98
C TRP A 220 -1.68 -14.66 -1.94
N GLY A 221 -1.97 -15.24 -3.11
CA GLY A 221 -2.89 -16.37 -3.29
C GLY A 221 -4.38 -16.02 -3.18
N GLY A 222 -4.75 -14.91 -2.54
CA GLY A 222 -6.13 -14.42 -2.44
C GLY A 222 -6.58 -13.52 -3.60
N SER A 223 -5.67 -13.22 -4.54
CA SER A 223 -5.86 -12.22 -5.59
C SER A 223 -6.45 -12.73 -6.90
N ASP A 224 -6.55 -14.04 -7.10
CA ASP A 224 -7.02 -14.64 -8.36
C ASP A 224 -8.40 -14.13 -8.85
N PRO A 225 -9.40 -13.83 -7.98
CA PRO A 225 -10.67 -13.26 -8.43
C PRO A 225 -10.56 -11.91 -9.15
N PHE A 226 -9.53 -11.09 -8.85
CA PHE A 226 -9.34 -9.81 -9.53
C PHE A 226 -9.14 -9.99 -11.04
N PHE A 227 -8.43 -11.04 -11.46
CA PHE A 227 -8.19 -11.35 -12.88
C PHE A 227 -9.48 -11.71 -13.64
N HIS A 228 -10.53 -12.13 -12.93
CA HIS A 228 -11.82 -12.51 -13.51
C HIS A 228 -12.85 -11.38 -13.49
N MET A 229 -12.68 -10.38 -12.62
CA MET A 229 -13.63 -9.26 -12.46
C MET A 229 -13.14 -7.92 -12.99
N ALA A 230 -11.84 -7.61 -12.90
CA ALA A 230 -11.36 -6.26 -13.15
C ALA A 230 -11.65 -5.80 -14.59
N GLY A 231 -11.63 -6.71 -15.56
CA GLY A 231 -11.92 -6.41 -16.97
C GLY A 231 -13.40 -6.26 -17.34
N ASP A 232 -14.33 -6.51 -16.42
CA ASP A 232 -15.75 -6.57 -16.71
C ASP A 232 -16.53 -5.59 -15.82
N PRO A 233 -17.14 -4.53 -16.38
CA PRO A 233 -17.82 -3.50 -15.59
C PRO A 233 -18.96 -4.04 -14.73
N LEU A 234 -19.68 -5.08 -15.17
CA LEU A 234 -20.78 -5.64 -14.38
C LEU A 234 -20.26 -6.40 -13.16
N LYS A 235 -19.11 -7.06 -13.29
CA LYS A 235 -18.48 -7.76 -12.15
C LYS A 235 -17.83 -6.78 -11.19
N ARG A 236 -17.19 -5.72 -11.70
CA ARG A 236 -16.69 -4.63 -10.85
C ARG A 236 -17.81 -3.96 -10.07
N GLU A 237 -18.97 -3.74 -10.68
CA GLU A 237 -20.14 -3.18 -10.01
C GLU A 237 -20.58 -4.04 -8.81
N VAL A 238 -20.63 -5.37 -8.96
CA VAL A 238 -20.94 -6.29 -7.84
C VAL A 238 -19.92 -6.17 -6.72
N PHE A 239 -18.63 -6.18 -7.06
CA PHE A 239 -17.55 -6.06 -6.09
C PHE A 239 -17.61 -4.72 -5.34
N VAL A 240 -17.76 -3.61 -6.06
CA VAL A 240 -17.88 -2.26 -5.49
C VAL A 240 -19.09 -2.18 -4.57
N ALA A 241 -20.27 -2.64 -5.02
CA ALA A 241 -21.48 -2.64 -4.21
C ALA A 241 -21.29 -3.45 -2.91
N SER A 242 -20.68 -4.63 -2.99
CA SER A 242 -20.40 -5.46 -1.82
C SER A 242 -19.39 -4.83 -0.85
N SER A 243 -18.42 -4.07 -1.37
CA SER A 243 -17.44 -3.33 -0.57
C SER A 243 -18.09 -2.18 0.19
N LEU A 244 -19.00 -1.43 -0.45
CA LEU A 244 -19.75 -0.39 0.23
C LEU A 244 -20.70 -0.97 1.28
N GLN A 245 -21.37 -2.09 0.97
CA GLN A 245 -22.22 -2.78 1.94
C GLN A 245 -21.42 -3.26 3.16
N PHE A 246 -20.25 -3.82 2.94
CA PHE A 246 -19.34 -4.20 4.04
C PHE A 246 -19.05 -3.04 4.98
N LEU A 247 -18.73 -1.85 4.44
CA LEU A 247 -18.47 -0.65 5.24
C LEU A 247 -19.70 -0.10 5.98
N ARG A 248 -20.91 -0.32 5.46
CA ARG A 248 -22.15 -0.02 6.19
C ARG A 248 -22.33 -0.97 7.37
N ASP A 249 -22.06 -2.25 7.16
CA ASP A 249 -22.28 -3.30 8.16
C ASP A 249 -21.21 -3.32 9.26
N HIS A 250 -20.03 -2.72 9.00
CA HIS A 250 -18.87 -2.72 9.90
C HIS A 250 -18.35 -1.28 10.12
N PRO A 251 -18.98 -0.50 11.00
CA PRO A 251 -18.66 0.92 11.20
C PRO A 251 -17.27 1.17 11.81
N GLY A 252 -16.60 0.15 12.35
CA GLY A 252 -15.21 0.17 12.77
C GLY A 252 -14.22 0.35 11.61
N PHE A 253 -14.64 0.18 10.36
CA PHE A 253 -13.82 0.41 9.16
C PHE A 253 -14.04 1.81 8.55
N ASP A 254 -12.98 2.41 8.02
CA ASP A 254 -12.93 3.74 7.38
C ASP A 254 -12.54 3.67 5.90
N GLY A 255 -12.52 2.50 5.28
CA GLY A 255 -12.14 2.43 3.88
C GLY A 255 -11.75 1.03 3.41
N ILE A 256 -11.33 0.99 2.15
CA ILE A 256 -10.90 -0.22 1.46
C ILE A 256 -9.44 -0.06 1.04
N ASP A 257 -8.68 -1.13 1.22
CA ASP A 257 -7.36 -1.29 0.65
C ASP A 257 -7.41 -2.42 -0.37
N ILE A 258 -6.88 -2.22 -1.58
CA ILE A 258 -6.81 -3.28 -2.59
C ILE A 258 -5.38 -3.80 -2.67
N ASP A 259 -5.21 -5.08 -2.34
CA ASP A 259 -3.94 -5.78 -2.40
C ASP A 259 -4.01 -6.86 -3.49
N TRP A 260 -4.07 -6.41 -4.75
CA TRP A 260 -4.04 -7.31 -5.90
C TRP A 260 -2.59 -7.67 -6.22
N GLU A 261 -2.24 -8.94 -6.03
CA GLU A 261 -0.90 -9.49 -6.28
C GLU A 261 -0.83 -10.45 -7.49
N HIS A 262 -0.40 -10.01 -8.68
CA HIS A 262 -0.29 -8.62 -9.14
C HIS A 262 -0.97 -8.45 -10.51
N PRO A 263 -1.45 -7.25 -10.88
CA PRO A 263 -1.95 -6.98 -12.23
C PRO A 263 -0.98 -7.49 -13.31
N GLY A 264 -1.48 -8.33 -14.21
CA GLY A 264 -0.73 -8.94 -15.31
C GLY A 264 -0.02 -10.25 -14.98
N ASN A 265 0.14 -10.64 -13.72
CA ASN A 265 0.70 -11.95 -13.35
C ASN A 265 0.43 -12.32 -11.87
N ASN A 266 -0.20 -13.47 -11.61
CA ASN A 266 -0.45 -13.99 -10.24
C ASN A 266 0.68 -14.86 -9.65
N GLY A 267 1.82 -14.98 -10.33
CA GLY A 267 2.93 -15.86 -9.96
C GLY A 267 2.60 -17.35 -9.96
N ALA A 268 1.46 -17.75 -10.55
CA ALA A 268 0.87 -19.09 -10.44
C ALA A 268 0.75 -19.59 -8.99
N ALA A 269 0.50 -18.68 -8.04
CA ALA A 269 0.45 -18.98 -6.60
C ALA A 269 -0.50 -20.14 -6.25
N ASN A 270 -1.58 -20.30 -7.03
CA ASN A 270 -2.59 -21.35 -6.84
C ASN A 270 -2.51 -22.48 -7.89
N GLY A 271 -1.37 -22.63 -8.56
CA GLY A 271 -1.14 -23.67 -9.58
C GLY A 271 -1.72 -23.36 -10.96
N VAL A 272 -2.36 -22.20 -11.13
CA VAL A 272 -2.88 -21.71 -12.41
C VAL A 272 -2.26 -20.35 -12.71
N GLN A 273 -1.67 -20.20 -13.90
CA GLN A 273 -1.14 -18.92 -14.36
C GLN A 273 -2.29 -18.03 -14.84
N LEU A 274 -2.43 -16.85 -14.21
CA LEU A 274 -3.37 -15.80 -14.60
C LEU A 274 -2.60 -14.51 -14.92
N GLY A 275 -3.23 -13.64 -15.71
CA GLY A 275 -2.67 -12.34 -16.09
C GLY A 275 -3.03 -11.91 -17.51
N SER A 276 -3.22 -10.62 -17.70
CA SER A 276 -3.40 -9.95 -18.98
C SER A 276 -2.63 -8.63 -19.02
N VAL A 277 -2.21 -8.21 -20.22
CA VAL A 277 -1.60 -6.88 -20.43
C VAL A 277 -2.58 -5.73 -20.12
N GLU A 278 -3.88 -6.00 -20.19
CA GLU A 278 -4.93 -5.01 -19.89
C GLU A 278 -5.22 -4.88 -18.37
N ASP A 279 -4.68 -5.78 -17.53
CA ASP A 279 -4.99 -5.82 -16.10
C ASP A 279 -4.67 -4.50 -15.40
N GLY A 280 -3.61 -3.79 -15.81
CA GLY A 280 -3.27 -2.50 -15.22
C GLY A 280 -4.28 -1.39 -15.50
N LYS A 281 -4.86 -1.36 -16.70
CA LYS A 281 -5.95 -0.44 -17.06
C LYS A 281 -7.22 -0.82 -16.30
N HIS A 282 -7.53 -2.12 -16.27
CA HIS A 282 -8.67 -2.65 -15.53
C HIS A 282 -8.58 -2.38 -14.03
N TYR A 283 -7.37 -2.43 -13.47
CA TYR A 283 -7.13 -2.09 -12.07
C TYR A 283 -7.43 -0.62 -11.81
N ALA A 284 -6.97 0.30 -12.67
CA ALA A 284 -7.28 1.71 -12.55
C ALA A 284 -8.79 1.99 -12.62
N LEU A 285 -9.53 1.33 -13.51
CA LEU A 285 -10.99 1.44 -13.60
C LEU A 285 -11.68 0.97 -12.30
N LEU A 286 -11.26 -0.16 -11.75
CA LEU A 286 -11.76 -0.66 -10.48
C LEU A 286 -11.56 0.34 -9.33
N LEU A 287 -10.37 0.93 -9.24
CA LEU A 287 -10.05 1.92 -8.21
C LEU A 287 -10.86 3.21 -8.37
N GLN A 288 -11.11 3.65 -9.61
CA GLN A 288 -11.96 4.80 -9.90
C GLN A 288 -13.41 4.55 -9.48
N GLU A 289 -13.96 3.37 -9.79
CA GLU A 289 -15.33 2.98 -9.41
C GLU A 289 -15.48 2.83 -7.89
N LEU A 290 -14.49 2.24 -7.21
CA LEU A 290 -14.42 2.22 -5.73
C LEU A 290 -14.43 3.63 -5.15
N ARG A 291 -13.58 4.54 -5.65
CA ARG A 291 -13.54 5.93 -5.18
C ARG A 291 -14.88 6.63 -5.35
N GLN A 292 -15.53 6.47 -6.50
CA GLN A 292 -16.86 7.03 -6.72
C GLN A 292 -17.88 6.46 -5.72
N GLY A 293 -17.83 5.14 -5.47
CA GLY A 293 -18.64 4.48 -4.44
C GLY A 293 -18.42 5.04 -3.04
N LEU A 294 -17.16 5.15 -2.61
CA LEU A 294 -16.78 5.68 -1.30
C LEU A 294 -17.14 7.16 -1.14
N THR A 295 -17.09 7.94 -2.22
CA THR A 295 -17.56 9.34 -2.24
C THR A 295 -19.06 9.43 -2.00
N ARG A 296 -19.85 8.56 -2.65
CA ARG A 296 -21.30 8.47 -2.38
C ARG A 296 -21.59 8.03 -0.95
N LEU A 297 -20.85 7.03 -0.44
CA LEU A 297 -21.00 6.57 0.94
C LEU A 297 -20.61 7.65 1.96
N THR A 298 -19.63 8.49 1.65
CA THR A 298 -19.28 9.66 2.46
C THR A 298 -20.43 10.65 2.51
N ALA A 299 -21.05 10.96 1.37
CA ALA A 299 -22.22 11.84 1.31
C ALA A 299 -23.45 11.26 2.05
N GLU A 300 -23.61 9.93 2.01
CA GLU A 300 -24.71 9.21 2.70
C GLU A 300 -24.55 9.20 4.22
N THR A 301 -23.33 8.95 4.72
CA THR A 301 -23.08 8.69 6.15
C THR A 301 -22.48 9.87 6.90
N GLY A 302 -21.98 10.88 6.19
CA GLY A 302 -21.18 11.97 6.76
C GLY A 302 -19.77 11.57 7.21
N ARG A 303 -19.35 10.30 6.99
CA ARG A 303 -18.03 9.79 7.40
C ARG A 303 -17.07 9.78 6.21
N PRO A 304 -15.83 10.29 6.34
CA PRO A 304 -14.85 10.21 5.28
C PRO A 304 -14.33 8.77 5.14
N TYR A 305 -14.28 8.26 3.91
CA TYR A 305 -13.71 6.95 3.59
C TYR A 305 -12.45 7.02 2.73
N GLN A 306 -11.45 6.23 3.10
CA GLN A 306 -10.18 6.13 2.38
C GLN A 306 -10.17 4.98 1.37
N LEU A 307 -9.38 5.14 0.31
CA LEU A 307 -9.01 4.10 -0.64
C LEU A 307 -7.50 4.04 -0.75
N SER A 308 -6.93 2.87 -0.53
CA SER A 308 -5.50 2.62 -0.72
C SER A 308 -5.25 1.38 -1.55
N ILE A 309 -3.99 1.16 -1.87
CA ILE A 309 -3.49 -0.10 -2.41
C ILE A 309 -2.24 -0.53 -1.67
N ALA A 310 -1.97 -1.83 -1.63
CA ALA A 310 -0.63 -2.38 -1.47
C ALA A 310 -0.09 -2.84 -2.83
N VAL A 311 1.21 -2.59 -3.08
CA VAL A 311 1.78 -2.86 -4.41
C VAL A 311 3.25 -3.28 -4.36
N ASN A 312 3.59 -4.27 -5.19
CA ASN A 312 4.98 -4.60 -5.53
C ASN A 312 5.55 -3.46 -6.39
N THR A 313 6.68 -2.92 -5.96
CA THR A 313 7.25 -1.69 -6.51
C THR A 313 8.40 -1.92 -7.49
N GLY A 314 8.67 -3.18 -7.86
CA GLY A 314 9.58 -3.52 -8.93
C GLY A 314 9.06 -3.03 -10.29
N SER A 315 9.97 -2.56 -11.15
CA SER A 315 9.62 -2.02 -12.47
C SER A 315 8.71 -2.96 -13.28
N PRO A 316 8.92 -4.30 -13.32
CA PRO A 316 8.05 -5.20 -14.08
C PRO A 316 6.57 -5.18 -13.69
N VAL A 317 6.25 -4.83 -12.44
CA VAL A 317 4.86 -4.71 -11.95
C VAL A 317 4.37 -3.27 -12.13
N VAL A 318 5.18 -2.30 -11.71
CA VAL A 318 4.83 -0.87 -11.77
C VAL A 318 4.55 -0.43 -13.21
N ASP A 319 5.36 -0.86 -14.17
CA ASP A 319 5.24 -0.48 -15.58
C ASP A 319 3.96 -1.03 -16.25
N ARG A 320 3.29 -2.01 -15.62
CA ARG A 320 2.02 -2.58 -16.11
C ARG A 320 0.81 -1.82 -15.62
N ILE A 321 0.90 -1.14 -14.48
CA ILE A 321 -0.23 -0.48 -13.83
C ILE A 321 -0.39 0.93 -14.40
N ASP A 322 -1.62 1.32 -14.76
CA ASP A 322 -1.92 2.69 -15.17
C ASP A 322 -2.02 3.63 -13.94
N PHE A 323 -0.86 3.95 -13.37
CA PHE A 323 -0.76 4.84 -12.22
C PHE A 323 -1.18 6.28 -12.52
N LYS A 324 -1.13 6.72 -13.78
CA LYS A 324 -1.64 8.05 -14.17
C LYS A 324 -3.15 8.13 -13.92
N ALA A 325 -3.88 7.05 -14.21
CA ALA A 325 -5.31 6.97 -13.94
C ALA A 325 -5.64 6.56 -12.49
N ALA A 326 -4.83 5.71 -11.87
CA ALA A 326 -5.08 5.18 -10.52
C ALA A 326 -4.65 6.12 -9.39
N ALA A 327 -3.46 6.74 -9.46
CA ALA A 327 -2.92 7.53 -8.36
C ALA A 327 -3.81 8.71 -7.91
N PRO A 328 -4.54 9.42 -8.79
CA PRO A 328 -5.41 10.52 -8.37
C PRO A 328 -6.51 10.11 -7.38
N VAL A 329 -7.03 8.88 -7.49
CA VAL A 329 -8.18 8.40 -6.69
C VAL A 329 -7.78 7.73 -5.37
N LEU A 330 -6.47 7.54 -5.12
CA LEU A 330 -5.95 6.90 -3.91
C LEU A 330 -5.60 7.93 -2.83
N ASP A 331 -5.78 7.58 -1.56
CA ASP A 331 -5.20 8.32 -0.44
C ASP A 331 -3.74 7.91 -0.22
N HIS A 332 -3.49 6.59 -0.24
CA HIS A 332 -2.19 6.00 0.04
C HIS A 332 -1.84 4.86 -0.93
N VAL A 333 -0.54 4.71 -1.18
CA VAL A 333 0.08 3.59 -1.87
C VAL A 333 1.07 2.96 -0.90
N PHE A 334 0.67 1.85 -0.28
CA PHE A 334 1.51 1.05 0.62
C PHE A 334 2.51 0.25 -0.22
N MET A 335 3.76 0.72 -0.21
CA MET A 335 4.83 0.14 -1.00
C MET A 335 5.35 -1.12 -0.32
N MET A 336 5.12 -2.30 -0.90
CA MET A 336 5.69 -3.55 -0.40
C MET A 336 7.20 -3.61 -0.67
N THR A 337 7.96 -2.75 0.03
CA THR A 337 9.42 -2.59 -0.08
C THR A 337 10.13 -3.56 0.85
N TYR A 338 9.70 -4.81 0.69
CA TYR A 338 10.19 -6.02 1.32
C TYR A 338 9.99 -7.15 0.29
N ASP A 339 10.48 -8.34 0.58
CA ASP A 339 10.44 -9.50 -0.33
C ASP A 339 11.19 -9.29 -1.65
N PHE A 340 12.20 -8.44 -1.66
CA PHE A 340 13.11 -8.31 -2.80
C PHE A 340 13.91 -9.59 -3.07
N TYR A 341 14.20 -10.36 -2.02
CA TYR A 341 14.89 -11.64 -2.09
C TYR A 341 14.22 -12.68 -1.20
N GLY A 342 14.18 -13.94 -1.64
CA GLY A 342 13.58 -15.04 -0.88
C GLY A 342 13.93 -16.40 -1.47
N GLY A 343 13.26 -17.47 -1.04
CA GLY A 343 13.54 -18.83 -1.49
C GLY A 343 13.55 -18.98 -3.02
N TRP A 344 12.75 -18.18 -3.71
CA TRP A 344 12.61 -18.08 -5.17
C TRP A 344 13.77 -17.39 -5.90
N SER A 345 14.61 -16.62 -5.21
CA SER A 345 15.75 -15.92 -5.83
C SER A 345 16.84 -16.91 -6.24
N GLU A 346 17.67 -16.60 -7.22
CA GLU A 346 18.80 -17.46 -7.60
C GLU A 346 19.90 -17.48 -6.52
N GLY A 347 20.26 -16.30 -6.01
CA GLY A 347 21.23 -16.09 -4.94
C GLY A 347 20.61 -15.50 -3.68
N VAL A 348 21.44 -15.32 -2.65
CA VAL A 348 21.06 -14.60 -1.42
C VAL A 348 20.99 -13.10 -1.67
N GLY A 349 20.22 -12.38 -0.86
CA GLY A 349 20.18 -10.92 -0.88
C GLY A 349 19.36 -10.34 0.26
N HIS A 350 19.30 -9.01 0.31
CA HIS A 350 18.59 -8.27 1.35
C HIS A 350 17.13 -8.09 0.96
N HIS A 351 16.21 -8.78 1.65
CA HIS A 351 14.81 -8.75 1.23
C HIS A 351 14.11 -7.41 1.46
N ALA A 352 14.65 -6.50 2.27
CA ALA A 352 14.00 -5.23 2.63
C ALA A 352 14.97 -4.03 2.68
N ALA A 353 15.95 -3.99 1.77
CA ALA A 353 16.97 -2.94 1.76
C ALA A 353 16.41 -1.51 1.61
N LEU A 354 17.05 -0.54 2.28
CA LEU A 354 16.74 0.88 2.10
C LEU A 354 17.32 1.40 0.78
N ARG A 355 18.58 1.05 0.47
CA ARG A 355 19.31 1.53 -0.72
C ARG A 355 19.69 0.38 -1.65
N SER A 356 19.89 0.73 -2.91
CA SER A 356 20.49 -0.17 -3.91
C SER A 356 22.01 0.02 -3.93
N THR A 357 22.79 -1.00 -4.32
CA THR A 357 24.26 -0.87 -4.46
C THR A 357 24.64 0.20 -5.49
N THR A 358 23.92 0.22 -6.60
CA THR A 358 23.82 1.32 -7.56
C THR A 358 22.34 1.49 -7.92
N PRO A 359 21.89 2.60 -8.54
CA PRO A 359 20.47 2.90 -8.65
C PRO A 359 19.59 1.80 -9.31
N GLU A 360 20.17 0.93 -10.12
CA GLU A 360 19.50 -0.18 -10.82
C GLU A 360 20.00 -1.57 -10.43
N ALA A 361 21.04 -1.71 -9.59
CA ALA A 361 21.64 -3.00 -9.29
C ALA A 361 20.71 -3.94 -8.52
N ASP A 362 20.09 -3.42 -7.45
CA ASP A 362 19.26 -4.20 -6.53
C ASP A 362 17.93 -3.50 -6.31
N ASP A 363 16.89 -4.26 -5.95
CA ASP A 363 15.64 -3.69 -5.47
C ASP A 363 15.82 -3.14 -4.05
N SER A 364 15.22 -1.99 -3.79
CA SER A 364 15.35 -1.23 -2.54
C SER A 364 14.21 -0.22 -2.40
N LEU A 365 13.98 0.29 -1.18
CA LEU A 365 13.04 1.39 -0.96
C LEU A 365 13.36 2.62 -1.85
N GLU A 366 14.63 2.99 -2.00
CA GLU A 366 15.03 4.10 -2.88
C GLU A 366 14.64 3.86 -4.34
N ARG A 367 14.85 2.64 -4.86
CA ARG A 367 14.46 2.28 -6.23
C ARG A 367 12.95 2.24 -6.39
N SER A 368 12.22 1.72 -5.42
CA SER A 368 10.76 1.68 -5.39
C SER A 368 10.14 3.07 -5.49
N VAL A 369 10.66 4.04 -4.75
CA VAL A 369 10.22 5.44 -4.85
C VAL A 369 10.45 6.00 -6.25
N ARG A 370 11.63 5.77 -6.85
CA ARG A 370 11.91 6.20 -8.23
C ARG A 370 10.98 5.55 -9.25
N ASN A 371 10.66 4.26 -9.09
CA ASN A 371 9.76 3.54 -9.99
C ASN A 371 8.35 4.15 -9.96
N LEU A 372 7.76 4.31 -8.78
CA LEU A 372 6.42 4.88 -8.64
C LEU A 372 6.35 6.36 -9.03
N GLU A 373 7.40 7.13 -8.72
CA GLU A 373 7.49 8.54 -9.15
C GLU A 373 7.49 8.67 -10.67
N ARG A 374 8.29 7.85 -11.38
CA ARG A 374 8.26 7.79 -12.85
C ARG A 374 6.91 7.36 -13.41
N ALA A 375 6.18 6.50 -12.70
CA ALA A 375 4.83 6.09 -13.06
C ALA A 375 3.75 7.16 -12.78
N GLY A 376 4.11 8.28 -12.14
CA GLY A 376 3.21 9.40 -11.87
C GLY A 376 2.54 9.39 -10.50
N VAL A 377 2.98 8.54 -9.57
CA VAL A 377 2.49 8.53 -8.19
C VAL A 377 3.13 9.69 -7.42
N PRO A 378 2.36 10.58 -6.77
CA PRO A 378 2.93 11.62 -5.91
C PRO A 378 3.61 11.02 -4.67
N ARG A 379 4.82 11.50 -4.35
CA ARG A 379 5.59 11.05 -3.17
C ARG A 379 4.78 11.07 -1.87
N ALA A 380 3.98 12.11 -1.66
CA ALA A 380 3.13 12.26 -0.47
C ALA A 380 2.10 11.14 -0.27
N LYS A 381 1.76 10.38 -1.33
CA LYS A 381 0.89 9.19 -1.24
C LYS A 381 1.64 7.89 -0.98
N MET A 382 2.96 7.86 -1.20
CA MET A 382 3.78 6.66 -1.03
C MET A 382 4.07 6.40 0.45
N VAL A 383 3.78 5.19 0.94
CA VAL A 383 4.03 4.79 2.33
C VAL A 383 5.02 3.62 2.32
N ALA A 384 6.19 3.79 2.96
CA ALA A 384 7.30 2.85 2.88
C ALA A 384 7.08 1.58 3.73
N GLY A 385 7.40 0.42 3.17
CA GLY A 385 7.22 -0.87 3.83
C GLY A 385 8.37 -1.26 4.77
N VAL A 386 7.99 -1.84 5.91
CA VAL A 386 8.85 -2.46 6.93
C VAL A 386 8.42 -3.92 7.09
N ALA A 387 9.38 -4.85 7.03
CA ALA A 387 9.11 -6.26 7.28
C ALA A 387 9.31 -6.59 8.77
N MET A 388 8.24 -7.00 9.45
CA MET A 388 8.30 -7.55 10.81
C MET A 388 8.72 -9.02 10.83
N TYR A 389 9.50 -9.44 9.83
CA TYR A 389 10.02 -10.78 9.61
C TYR A 389 11.32 -10.71 8.84
N GLY A 390 12.04 -11.82 8.80
CA GLY A 390 13.23 -11.99 7.99
C GLY A 390 13.05 -13.06 6.91
N ARG A 391 13.90 -13.00 5.89
CA ARG A 391 14.07 -14.05 4.88
C ARG A 391 15.47 -14.62 4.90
N GLY A 392 15.58 -15.94 4.89
CA GLY A 392 16.86 -16.62 5.06
C GLY A 392 17.14 -17.75 4.09
N PHE A 393 18.40 -18.15 4.11
CA PHE A 393 19.03 -19.04 3.15
C PHE A 393 20.01 -19.99 3.84
N ALA A 394 20.06 -21.22 3.36
CA ALA A 394 21.03 -22.23 3.76
C ALA A 394 22.12 -22.43 2.71
N GLY A 395 23.25 -23.00 3.14
CA GLY A 395 24.38 -23.33 2.26
C GLY A 395 25.18 -22.13 1.77
N VAL A 396 25.10 -21.00 2.47
CA VAL A 396 25.72 -19.74 2.09
C VAL A 396 27.17 -19.68 2.55
N ASN A 397 28.12 -19.77 1.61
CA ASN A 397 29.56 -19.72 1.92
C ASN A 397 30.10 -18.30 2.10
N LYS A 398 29.50 -17.32 1.42
CA LYS A 398 29.89 -15.91 1.47
C LYS A 398 28.66 -15.07 1.80
N ALA A 399 28.75 -14.25 2.83
CA ALA A 399 27.66 -13.39 3.25
C ALA A 399 27.64 -12.09 2.42
N GLN A 400 27.29 -12.24 1.15
CA GLN A 400 27.26 -11.18 0.16
C GLN A 400 26.08 -11.43 -0.78
N THR A 401 25.36 -10.37 -1.16
CA THR A 401 24.30 -10.44 -2.19
C THR A 401 24.81 -11.13 -3.46
N GLY A 402 23.98 -11.99 -4.05
CA GLY A 402 24.32 -12.81 -5.21
C GLY A 402 25.11 -14.09 -4.90
N ALA A 403 25.55 -14.31 -3.65
CA ALA A 403 26.20 -15.57 -3.30
C ALA A 403 25.23 -16.75 -3.44
N ALA A 404 25.79 -17.91 -3.85
CA ALA A 404 25.03 -19.14 -3.99
C ALA A 404 24.43 -19.62 -2.66
N LYS A 405 23.24 -20.22 -2.76
CA LYS A 405 22.50 -20.88 -1.69
C LYS A 405 22.13 -22.30 -2.11
N THR A 406 21.88 -23.18 -1.13
CA THR A 406 21.35 -24.53 -1.38
C THR A 406 19.85 -24.63 -1.14
N GLY A 407 19.24 -23.63 -0.50
CA GLY A 407 17.81 -23.62 -0.23
C GLY A 407 17.40 -22.51 0.75
N PRO A 408 16.09 -22.41 1.04
CA PRO A 408 15.55 -21.51 2.05
C PRO A 408 15.93 -21.92 3.47
N PHE A 409 15.94 -20.95 4.39
CA PHE A 409 16.07 -21.16 5.82
C PHE A 409 15.31 -20.06 6.61
N PRO A 410 14.60 -20.39 7.71
CA PRO A 410 14.27 -21.72 8.19
C PRO A 410 13.11 -22.35 7.39
N GLY A 411 13.07 -23.67 7.33
CA GLY A 411 11.99 -24.41 6.68
C GLY A 411 11.88 -24.15 5.16
N ALA A 412 10.75 -24.56 4.58
CA ALA A 412 10.49 -24.42 3.15
C ALA A 412 10.22 -22.96 2.74
N ASP A 413 9.58 -22.18 3.61
CA ASP A 413 9.21 -20.79 3.30
C ASP A 413 10.40 -19.82 3.44
N GLY A 414 11.42 -20.21 4.20
CA GLY A 414 12.58 -19.38 4.45
C GLY A 414 12.26 -18.09 5.18
N SER A 415 11.15 -18.05 5.93
CA SER A 415 10.67 -16.86 6.65
C SER A 415 10.71 -17.08 8.15
N LEU A 416 11.00 -16.01 8.90
CA LEU A 416 10.99 -16.05 10.36
C LEU A 416 10.51 -14.71 10.95
N ALA A 417 9.47 -14.75 11.77
CA ALA A 417 8.94 -13.57 12.47
C ALA A 417 10.02 -12.86 13.29
N TYR A 418 10.05 -11.52 13.27
CA TYR A 418 11.05 -10.71 13.96
C TYR A 418 11.10 -11.01 15.47
N ARG A 419 9.95 -11.23 16.12
CA ARG A 419 9.88 -11.64 17.54
C ARG A 419 10.69 -12.91 17.83
N SER A 420 10.74 -13.86 16.89
CA SER A 420 11.55 -15.07 17.00
C SER A 420 13.02 -14.80 16.69
N ILE A 421 13.31 -13.93 15.72
CA ILE A 421 14.67 -13.45 15.44
C ILE A 421 15.28 -12.80 16.69
N SER A 422 14.56 -11.84 17.26
CA SER A 422 14.94 -11.10 18.46
C SER A 422 15.15 -12.03 19.65
N ARG A 423 14.23 -12.96 19.91
CA ARG A 423 14.34 -13.92 21.04
C ARG A 423 15.50 -14.90 20.89
N ASP A 424 15.65 -15.52 19.72
CA ASP A 424 16.48 -16.71 19.58
C ASP A 424 17.89 -16.42 19.05
N TYR A 425 18.05 -15.31 18.31
CA TYR A 425 19.27 -15.01 17.56
C TYR A 425 19.89 -13.64 17.86
N LEU A 426 19.19 -12.76 18.59
CA LEU A 426 19.72 -11.46 19.02
C LEU A 426 19.87 -11.42 20.54
N GLY A 427 20.98 -10.87 20.99
CA GLY A 427 21.25 -10.54 22.38
C GLY A 427 21.05 -9.05 22.63
N PRO A 428 21.50 -8.56 23.80
CA PRO A 428 21.49 -7.14 24.10
C PRO A 428 22.11 -6.31 22.96
N GLN A 429 21.48 -5.18 22.64
CA GLN A 429 21.91 -4.25 21.59
C GLN A 429 21.97 -4.86 20.18
N GLY A 430 21.22 -5.94 19.91
CA GLY A 430 21.16 -6.56 18.59
C GLY A 430 22.41 -7.38 18.24
N ARG A 431 23.22 -7.78 19.23
CA ARG A 431 24.38 -8.65 18.98
C ARG A 431 23.90 -10.05 18.60
N GLY A 432 24.45 -10.62 17.54
CA GLY A 432 24.13 -12.01 17.16
C GLY A 432 24.45 -13.03 18.26
N LEU A 433 23.60 -14.05 18.38
CA LEU A 433 23.73 -15.19 19.30
C LEU A 433 23.93 -16.50 18.53
N ARG A 434 24.28 -17.57 19.26
CA ARG A 434 24.35 -18.95 18.70
C ARG A 434 25.25 -19.07 17.47
N GLY A 435 26.35 -18.31 17.45
CA GLY A 435 27.30 -18.27 16.34
C GLY A 435 26.86 -17.43 15.13
N PHE A 436 25.66 -16.82 15.17
CA PHE A 436 25.28 -15.80 14.21
C PHE A 436 26.00 -14.49 14.52
N GLN A 437 26.33 -13.78 13.45
CA GLN A 437 26.92 -12.45 13.47
C GLN A 437 25.91 -11.48 12.88
N ALA A 438 25.50 -10.49 13.66
CA ALA A 438 24.70 -9.38 13.16
C ALA A 438 25.61 -8.42 12.39
N ARG A 439 25.29 -8.20 11.12
CA ARG A 439 26.09 -7.40 10.20
C ARG A 439 25.20 -6.40 9.49
N LEU A 440 25.70 -5.17 9.36
CA LEU A 440 25.16 -4.14 8.50
C LEU A 440 25.90 -4.19 7.17
N ASP A 441 25.16 -4.21 6.08
CA ASP A 441 25.68 -3.80 4.78
C ASP A 441 25.64 -2.27 4.71
N PRO A 442 26.79 -1.58 4.74
CA PRO A 442 26.82 -0.12 4.79
C PRO A 442 26.35 0.54 3.49
N VAL A 443 26.32 -0.19 2.38
CA VAL A 443 25.88 0.37 1.09
C VAL A 443 24.36 0.35 1.03
N THR A 444 23.77 -0.82 1.19
CA THR A 444 22.31 -1.01 1.09
C THR A 444 21.54 -0.60 2.35
N GLN A 445 22.28 -0.33 3.44
CA GLN A 445 21.74 -0.02 4.77
C GLN A 445 20.84 -1.13 5.32
N ALA A 446 21.11 -2.38 4.93
CA ALA A 446 20.36 -3.56 5.32
C ALA A 446 21.10 -4.39 6.39
N TRP A 447 20.35 -4.94 7.33
CA TRP A 447 20.90 -5.83 8.36
C TRP A 447 20.64 -7.30 8.02
N PHE A 448 21.58 -8.14 8.42
CA PHE A 448 21.44 -9.58 8.32
C PHE A 448 22.20 -10.29 9.44
N LEU A 449 21.76 -11.52 9.71
CA LEU A 449 22.46 -12.47 10.56
C LEU A 449 23.18 -13.49 9.69
N PHE A 450 24.46 -13.72 9.96
CA PHE A 450 25.24 -14.75 9.27
C PHE A 450 25.92 -15.71 10.23
N ASN A 451 25.69 -17.00 10.05
CA ASN A 451 26.40 -18.06 10.77
C ASN A 451 27.38 -18.76 9.81
N PRO A 452 28.70 -18.50 9.90
CA PRO A 452 29.67 -19.08 8.97
C PRO A 452 29.83 -20.59 9.13
N LYS A 453 29.63 -21.13 10.33
CA LYS A 453 29.77 -22.55 10.61
C LYS A 453 28.62 -23.36 10.03
N LEU A 454 27.39 -22.87 10.25
CA LEU A 454 26.17 -23.49 9.73
C LEU A 454 25.84 -23.08 8.29
N LYS A 455 26.56 -22.08 7.75
CA LYS A 455 26.33 -21.51 6.42
C LYS A 455 24.90 -20.98 6.25
N LEU A 456 24.42 -20.28 7.28
CA LEU A 456 23.08 -19.71 7.33
C LEU A 456 23.14 -18.20 7.20
N TYR A 457 22.26 -17.65 6.36
CA TYR A 457 22.05 -16.22 6.18
C TYR A 457 20.59 -15.91 6.50
N LEU A 458 20.32 -14.82 7.21
CA LEU A 458 18.96 -14.36 7.49
C LEU A 458 18.95 -12.82 7.41
N GLY A 459 18.40 -12.28 6.32
CA GLY A 459 18.10 -10.86 6.20
C GLY A 459 16.88 -10.52 7.04
N TYR A 460 16.89 -9.38 7.74
CA TYR A 460 15.80 -8.94 8.60
C TYR A 460 15.85 -7.41 8.79
N GLU A 461 14.77 -6.84 9.30
CA GLU A 461 14.74 -5.44 9.72
C GLU A 461 15.31 -5.29 11.14
N ASP A 462 16.40 -4.55 11.26
CA ASP A 462 16.93 -4.08 12.53
C ASP A 462 16.26 -2.75 12.90
N PRO A 463 15.94 -2.48 14.18
CA PRO A 463 15.38 -1.21 14.62
C PRO A 463 16.13 0.03 14.10
N ARG A 464 17.46 -0.07 13.93
CA ARG A 464 18.27 1.02 13.34
C ARG A 464 17.96 1.24 11.86
N ALA A 465 17.76 0.18 11.08
CA ALA A 465 17.36 0.30 9.68
C ALA A 465 15.93 0.83 9.53
N VAL A 466 15.02 0.41 10.42
CA VAL A 466 13.64 0.94 10.44
C VAL A 466 13.61 2.44 10.76
N ILE A 467 14.44 2.90 11.71
CA ILE A 467 14.59 4.34 11.98
C ILE A 467 15.11 5.06 10.73
N ALA A 468 16.10 4.49 10.03
CA ALA A 468 16.63 5.07 8.80
C ALA A 468 15.57 5.15 7.69
N LYS A 469 14.71 4.14 7.54
CA LYS A 469 13.56 4.17 6.62
C LYS A 469 12.55 5.26 6.98
N GLY A 470 12.23 5.41 8.27
CA GLY A 470 11.35 6.48 8.74
C GLY A 470 11.90 7.87 8.43
N ARG A 471 13.20 8.09 8.68
CA ARG A 471 13.88 9.36 8.35
C ARG A 471 13.92 9.61 6.85
N TYR A 472 14.24 8.59 6.06
CA TYR A 472 14.16 8.66 4.61
C TYR A 472 12.76 9.07 4.14
N ALA A 473 11.70 8.50 4.73
CA ALA A 473 10.32 8.89 4.43
C ALA A 473 10.02 10.35 4.78
N GLN A 474 10.59 10.90 5.85
CA GLN A 474 10.48 12.32 6.17
C GLN A 474 11.23 13.18 5.14
N GLU A 475 12.52 12.88 4.93
CA GLU A 475 13.44 13.65 4.07
C GLU A 475 12.99 13.68 2.60
N GLN A 476 12.44 12.57 2.10
CA GLN A 476 11.97 12.46 0.72
C GLN A 476 10.51 12.90 0.52
N GLY A 477 9.85 13.38 1.57
CA GLY A 477 8.45 13.83 1.48
C GLY A 477 7.45 12.70 1.23
N LEU A 478 7.76 11.47 1.67
CA LEU A 478 6.84 10.33 1.56
C LEU A 478 5.68 10.46 2.56
N GLY A 479 4.59 9.73 2.33
CA GLY A 479 3.40 9.71 3.19
C GLY A 479 3.66 9.12 4.58
N GLY A 480 4.63 8.21 4.73
CA GLY A 480 5.00 7.62 6.02
C GLY A 480 5.60 6.22 5.87
N VAL A 481 5.38 5.37 6.87
CA VAL A 481 5.78 3.96 6.91
C VAL A 481 4.61 3.04 7.25
N PHE A 482 4.63 1.80 6.77
CA PHE A 482 3.73 0.73 7.20
C PHE A 482 4.47 -0.59 7.34
N ALA A 483 3.87 -1.58 8.01
CA ALA A 483 4.51 -2.87 8.21
C ALA A 483 3.62 -4.09 7.99
N TRP A 484 4.25 -5.15 7.49
CA TRP A 484 3.73 -6.52 7.46
C TRP A 484 4.54 -7.39 8.45
N GLU A 485 3.96 -8.02 9.46
CA GLU A 485 2.62 -7.80 10.02
C GLU A 485 2.74 -7.69 11.56
N LEU A 486 1.75 -7.04 12.19
CA LEU A 486 1.83 -6.64 13.60
C LEU A 486 2.13 -7.79 14.56
N SER A 487 1.58 -8.98 14.29
CA SER A 487 1.77 -10.14 15.17
C SER A 487 3.22 -10.62 15.25
N GLN A 488 4.03 -10.29 14.25
CA GLN A 488 5.39 -10.78 14.11
C GLN A 488 6.44 -9.89 14.78
N ASP A 489 6.04 -8.70 15.24
CA ASP A 489 6.88 -7.81 16.05
C ASP A 489 6.80 -8.15 17.55
N ASN A 490 7.82 -7.75 18.30
CA ASN A 490 7.83 -7.75 19.76
C ASN A 490 7.61 -6.35 20.36
N GLY A 491 7.63 -5.30 19.51
CA GLY A 491 7.53 -3.88 19.87
C GLY A 491 8.71 -3.06 19.36
N ASP A 492 9.88 -3.68 19.14
CA ASP A 492 11.10 -2.99 18.71
C ASP A 492 10.87 -2.24 17.38
N LEU A 493 10.23 -2.90 16.41
CA LEU A 493 10.08 -2.35 15.06
C LEU A 493 8.99 -1.28 15.01
N LEU A 494 7.84 -1.47 15.67
CA LEU A 494 6.80 -0.45 15.74
C LEU A 494 7.26 0.82 16.49
N ASN A 495 8.06 0.65 17.56
CA ASN A 495 8.72 1.76 18.23
C ASN A 495 9.68 2.49 17.27
N ALA A 496 10.54 1.74 16.57
CA ALA A 496 11.47 2.28 15.58
C ALA A 496 10.77 3.01 14.42
N MET A 497 9.62 2.51 13.95
CA MET A 497 8.78 3.19 12.94
C MET A 497 8.33 4.56 13.44
N ASN A 498 7.76 4.61 14.65
CA ASN A 498 7.29 5.86 15.27
C ASN A 498 8.42 6.87 15.46
N TYR A 499 9.53 6.46 16.07
CA TYR A 499 10.70 7.32 16.25
C TYR A 499 11.26 7.80 14.91
N GLY A 500 11.37 6.89 13.93
CA GLY A 500 11.88 7.16 12.60
C GLY A 500 11.07 8.23 11.86
N VAL A 501 9.74 8.23 11.99
CA VAL A 501 8.89 9.26 11.36
C VAL A 501 8.75 10.53 12.20
N GLY A 502 9.46 10.65 13.32
CA GLY A 502 9.52 11.84 14.16
C GLY A 502 8.50 11.91 15.29
N ASN A 503 7.83 10.81 15.65
CA ASN A 503 7.05 10.76 16.89
C ASN A 503 7.97 10.62 18.11
N LEU A 504 7.48 11.02 19.28
CA LEU A 504 8.20 10.90 20.54
C LEU A 504 7.82 9.58 21.21
N LEU A 505 8.81 8.86 21.74
CA LEU A 505 8.60 7.67 22.54
C LEU A 505 8.79 8.00 24.01
N LEU A 506 7.80 7.64 24.82
CA LEU A 506 7.75 7.89 26.24
C LEU A 506 8.12 6.60 26.99
N PRO A 507 9.08 6.66 27.94
CA PRO A 507 9.56 5.50 28.69
C PRO A 507 8.50 4.90 29.63
#